data_AF-A0A3D0QG14-F1
#
_entry.id   AF-A0A3D0QG14-F1
#
_cell.length_a   1.000
_cell.length_b   1.000
_cell.length_c   1.000
_cell.angle_alpha   90.00
_cell.angle_beta   90.00
_cell.angle_gamma   90.00
#
_symmetry.space_group_name_H-M   'P 1'
#
loop_
_entity.id
_entity.type
_entity.pdbx_description
1 polymer ?
#
loop_
_entity_poly.entity_id
_entity_poly.type
_entity_poly.pdbx_seq_one_letter_code
_entity_poly.pdbx_strand_id
1 'polypeptide(L)'
;MGLTEGFPRDLSALERNLLLWILPADRSGYAEYRNAVTQWKVVGTRPWVEDSFLLAPPGAAPELDESQPQIVAVGVVEDPGGVLNINVRELQPHQLEFEFSGWVDQEVAGHFERLRRWTLSSWSPMKPCPSCAGRLREVAMATLSGRAFILAFCVRDRRLWVFDALKGTNVPLPVTGYYNELMLQAKIQDPGIALQSRRLFSDLDTYSDVLLTRAFEAYNRTRHRVGVGEALVLADDQPVSWLMRVKHKMFG
;
A
#
# COMPACT_ATOMS: atom_id res chain seq x y z
N MET A 1 14.54 1.79 -26.11
CA MET A 1 15.90 1.91 -25.53
C MET A 1 15.94 1.07 -24.27
N GLY A 2 16.66 -0.06 -24.28
CA GLY A 2 16.69 -1.01 -23.16
C GLY A 2 17.35 -0.40 -21.92
N LEU A 3 16.81 -0.72 -20.74
CA LEU A 3 17.29 -0.31 -19.42
C LEU A 3 18.63 -0.99 -19.04
N THR A 4 19.63 -0.91 -19.92
CA THR A 4 21.02 -1.32 -19.66
C THR A 4 21.89 -0.08 -19.50
N GLU A 5 21.53 0.80 -18.57
CA GLU A 5 22.54 1.68 -17.98
C GLU A 5 23.31 0.88 -16.94
N GLY A 6 24.63 1.01 -16.92
CA GLY A 6 25.46 0.37 -15.90
C GLY A 6 25.08 0.86 -14.50
N PHE A 7 25.05 -0.05 -13.54
CA PHE A 7 24.89 0.30 -12.13
C PHE A 7 26.27 0.61 -11.49
N PRO A 8 26.36 1.56 -10.55
CA PRO A 8 25.27 2.37 -10.00
C PRO A 8 24.92 3.58 -10.86
N ARG A 9 23.64 3.99 -10.86
CA ARG A 9 23.15 5.21 -11.54
C ARG A 9 22.24 6.04 -10.64
N ASP A 10 22.06 7.30 -11.00
CA ASP A 10 21.02 8.11 -10.37
C ASP A 10 19.63 7.72 -10.91
N LEU A 11 18.59 7.95 -10.11
CA LEU A 11 17.23 7.97 -10.63
C LEU A 11 17.11 9.08 -11.68
N SER A 12 16.56 8.76 -12.84
CA SER A 12 16.15 9.76 -13.83
C SER A 12 15.14 10.74 -13.22
N ALA A 13 15.01 11.91 -13.84
CA ALA A 13 14.05 12.92 -13.38
C ALA A 13 12.61 12.38 -13.35
N LEU A 14 12.24 11.52 -14.31
CA LEU A 14 10.92 10.91 -14.37
C LEU A 14 10.71 9.88 -13.26
N GLU A 15 11.62 8.92 -13.09
CA GLU A 15 11.52 7.90 -12.04
C GLU A 15 11.39 8.56 -10.65
N ARG A 16 12.25 9.55 -10.38
CA ARG A 16 12.20 10.31 -9.13
C ARG A 16 10.86 11.04 -8.96
N ASN A 17 10.34 11.68 -10.01
CA ASN A 17 9.05 12.37 -9.94
C ASN A 17 7.89 11.41 -9.62
N LEU A 18 7.86 10.24 -10.27
CA LEU A 18 6.84 9.22 -10.07
C LEU A 18 6.91 8.61 -8.67
N LEU A 19 8.10 8.26 -8.19
CA LEU A 19 8.30 7.73 -6.83
C LEU A 19 7.89 8.76 -5.77
N LEU A 20 8.32 10.03 -5.91
CA LEU A 20 7.94 11.08 -4.98
C LEU A 20 6.46 11.46 -5.05
N TRP A 21 5.77 11.17 -6.15
CA TRP A 21 4.32 11.35 -6.26
C TRP A 21 3.55 10.29 -5.46
N ILE A 22 3.97 9.02 -5.52
CA ILE A 22 3.33 7.94 -4.74
C ILE A 22 3.78 7.89 -3.28
N LEU A 23 4.70 8.76 -2.86
CA LEU A 23 5.19 8.91 -1.49
C LEU A 23 4.89 10.32 -0.96
N PRO A 24 3.63 10.68 -0.64
CA PRO A 24 3.25 12.06 -0.34
C PRO A 24 4.07 12.71 0.79
N ALA A 25 4.50 13.96 0.59
CA ALA A 25 5.37 14.67 1.54
C ALA A 25 4.66 15.11 2.83
N ASP A 26 3.32 15.21 2.79
CA ASP A 26 2.47 15.55 3.93
C ASP A 26 2.23 14.37 4.90
N ARG A 27 2.76 13.19 4.58
CA ARG A 27 2.59 11.96 5.37
C ARG A 27 3.91 11.53 5.96
N SER A 28 4.03 11.65 7.28
CA SER A 28 5.27 11.37 8.03
C SER A 28 5.76 9.93 7.83
N GLY A 29 4.87 8.96 7.63
CA GLY A 29 5.28 7.57 7.40
C GLY A 29 6.00 7.32 6.07
N TYR A 30 6.01 8.27 5.13
CA TYR A 30 6.80 8.19 3.91
C TYR A 30 8.11 8.99 3.96
N ALA A 31 8.44 9.66 5.08
CA ALA A 31 9.59 10.55 5.17
C ALA A 31 10.93 9.85 4.85
N GLU A 32 11.18 8.68 5.44
CA GLU A 32 12.41 7.91 5.22
C GLU A 32 12.51 7.40 3.77
N TYR A 33 11.40 6.95 3.19
CA TYR A 33 11.31 6.55 1.79
C TYR A 33 11.66 7.69 0.85
N ARG A 34 11.10 8.88 1.10
CA ARG A 34 11.42 10.08 0.31
C ARG A 34 12.89 10.46 0.43
N ASN A 35 13.48 10.30 1.62
CA ASN A 35 14.91 10.54 1.82
C ASN A 35 15.75 9.57 0.98
N ALA A 36 15.44 8.27 1.03
CA ALA A 36 16.08 7.24 0.20
C ALA A 36 15.97 7.57 -1.29
N VAL A 37 14.76 7.83 -1.80
CA VAL A 37 14.52 8.23 -3.22
C VAL A 37 15.30 9.49 -3.60
N THR A 38 15.59 10.38 -2.64
CA THR A 38 16.32 11.61 -2.92
C THR A 38 17.84 11.42 -2.94
N GLN A 39 18.37 10.59 -2.05
CA GLN A 39 19.80 10.50 -1.75
C GLN A 39 20.49 9.25 -2.30
N TRP A 40 19.74 8.16 -2.52
CA TRP A 40 20.29 6.86 -2.89
C TRP A 40 20.43 6.69 -4.40
N LYS A 41 21.26 5.72 -4.80
CA LYS A 41 21.50 5.36 -6.20
C LYS A 41 20.83 4.04 -6.53
N VAL A 42 20.44 3.87 -7.78
CA VAL A 42 20.01 2.57 -8.31
C VAL A 42 21.25 1.70 -8.45
N VAL A 43 21.32 0.62 -7.68
CA VAL A 43 22.50 -0.26 -7.57
C VAL A 43 22.33 -1.60 -8.28
N GLY A 44 21.13 -1.93 -8.74
CA GLY A 44 20.86 -3.16 -9.47
C GLY A 44 19.38 -3.40 -9.72
N THR A 45 19.10 -4.56 -10.30
CA THR A 45 17.76 -5.14 -10.47
C THR A 45 17.68 -6.49 -9.76
N ARG A 46 16.46 -6.97 -9.51
CA ARG A 46 16.27 -8.36 -9.07
C ARG A 46 16.27 -9.30 -10.27
N PRO A 47 17.01 -10.42 -10.25
CA PRO A 47 17.08 -11.34 -11.39
C PRO A 47 15.74 -12.00 -11.75
N TRP A 48 14.83 -12.11 -10.79
CA TRP A 48 13.59 -12.90 -10.89
C TRP A 48 12.32 -12.04 -10.99
N VAL A 49 12.47 -10.73 -10.99
CA VAL A 49 11.35 -9.78 -11.04
C VAL A 49 11.70 -8.74 -12.09
N GLU A 50 11.08 -8.86 -13.25
CA GLU A 50 11.22 -7.88 -14.32
C GLU A 50 10.84 -6.48 -13.81
N ASP A 51 11.56 -5.48 -14.28
CA ASP A 51 11.34 -4.07 -13.95
C ASP A 51 11.38 -3.72 -12.45
N SER A 52 12.00 -4.57 -11.63
CA SER A 52 12.29 -4.32 -10.21
C SER A 52 13.72 -3.82 -10.01
N PHE A 53 13.85 -2.70 -9.32
CA PHE A 53 15.09 -1.97 -9.10
C PHE A 53 15.38 -1.81 -7.61
N LEU A 54 16.67 -1.74 -7.29
CA LEU A 54 17.18 -1.59 -5.93
C LEU A 54 17.85 -0.23 -5.78
N LEU A 55 17.37 0.58 -4.83
CA LEU A 55 18.07 1.76 -4.33
C LEU A 55 18.88 1.40 -3.09
N ALA A 56 20.11 1.89 -3.01
CA ALA A 56 20.94 1.77 -1.81
C ALA A 56 21.81 3.03 -1.61
N PRO A 57 22.34 3.25 -0.39
CA PRO A 57 23.29 4.32 -0.14
C PRO A 57 24.45 4.33 -1.15
N PRO A 58 24.99 5.51 -1.51
CA PRO A 58 26.13 5.58 -2.42
C PRO A 58 27.31 4.70 -1.95
N GLY A 59 27.79 3.81 -2.82
CA GLY A 59 28.88 2.89 -2.53
C GLY A 59 28.47 1.55 -1.90
N ALA A 60 27.19 1.37 -1.56
CA ALA A 60 26.67 0.08 -1.12
C ALA A 60 26.50 -0.88 -2.30
N ALA A 61 26.71 -2.17 -2.05
CA ALA A 61 26.38 -3.25 -2.98
C ALA A 61 24.88 -3.62 -2.85
N PRO A 62 24.24 -4.15 -3.92
CA PRO A 62 22.88 -4.65 -3.82
C PRO A 62 22.80 -5.86 -2.88
N GLU A 63 21.87 -5.82 -1.94
CA GLU A 63 21.53 -6.94 -1.06
C GLU A 63 20.43 -7.78 -1.71
N LEU A 64 20.80 -8.96 -2.21
CA LEU A 64 19.87 -9.89 -2.85
C LEU A 64 19.34 -10.90 -1.82
N ASP A 65 18.41 -10.47 -0.98
CA ASP A 65 17.63 -11.37 -0.11
C ASP A 65 16.56 -12.09 -0.94
N GLU A 66 16.37 -13.40 -0.76
CA GLU A 66 15.28 -14.15 -1.41
C GLU A 66 13.89 -13.69 -0.92
N SER A 67 13.79 -13.11 0.28
CA SER A 67 12.54 -12.55 0.78
C SER A 67 12.20 -11.24 0.04
N GLN A 68 10.98 -11.18 -0.49
CA GLN A 68 10.45 -9.94 -1.05
C GLN A 68 9.75 -9.13 0.04
N PRO A 69 10.18 -7.89 0.31
CA PRO A 69 9.49 -7.03 1.25
C PRO A 69 8.08 -6.73 0.78
N GLN A 70 7.19 -6.40 1.70
CA GLN A 70 5.82 -6.04 1.36
C GLN A 70 5.74 -4.72 0.59
N ILE A 71 4.70 -4.58 -0.25
CA ILE A 71 4.40 -3.32 -0.92
C ILE A 71 3.82 -2.33 0.10
N VAL A 72 4.35 -1.11 0.13
CA VAL A 72 3.94 -0.04 1.06
C VAL A 72 3.37 1.20 0.37
N ALA A 73 3.63 1.35 -0.94
CA ALA A 73 3.03 2.39 -1.75
C ALA A 73 2.76 1.86 -3.16
N VAL A 74 1.62 2.25 -3.72
CA VAL A 74 1.20 1.90 -5.07
C VAL A 74 0.70 3.14 -5.80
N GLY A 75 1.00 3.23 -7.08
CA GLY A 75 0.41 4.21 -7.99
C GLY A 75 0.26 3.66 -9.39
N VAL A 76 -0.65 4.28 -10.12
CA VAL A 76 -0.93 3.93 -11.51
C VAL A 76 -1.07 5.20 -12.33
N VAL A 77 -0.44 5.19 -13.50
CA VAL A 77 -0.58 6.20 -14.54
C VAL A 77 -1.16 5.52 -15.78
N GLU A 78 -2.26 6.07 -16.26
CA GLU A 78 -2.98 5.60 -17.45
C GLU A 78 -2.89 6.69 -18.52
N ASP A 79 -2.47 6.29 -19.72
CA ASP A 79 -2.46 7.13 -20.91
C ASP A 79 -2.92 6.32 -22.15
N PRO A 80 -2.99 6.91 -23.35
CA PRO A 80 -3.40 6.17 -24.54
C PRO A 80 -2.45 5.03 -24.94
N GLY A 81 -1.18 5.09 -24.52
CA GLY A 81 -0.15 4.09 -24.83
C GLY A 81 -0.16 2.90 -23.87
N GLY A 82 -0.70 3.06 -22.66
CA GLY A 82 -0.91 1.95 -21.74
C GLY A 82 -1.08 2.34 -20.29
N VAL A 83 -0.77 1.36 -19.42
CA VAL A 83 -0.85 1.50 -17.96
C VAL A 83 0.52 1.25 -17.36
N LEU A 84 1.04 2.25 -16.65
CA LEU A 84 2.23 2.13 -15.81
C LEU A 84 1.80 1.89 -14.36
N ASN A 85 2.24 0.78 -13.79
CA ASN A 85 2.13 0.49 -12.37
C ASN A 85 3.45 0.86 -11.69
N ILE A 86 3.33 1.45 -10.51
CA ILE A 86 4.47 1.88 -9.70
C ILE A 86 4.28 1.27 -8.32
N ASN A 87 5.20 0.43 -7.90
CA ASN A 87 5.20 -0.15 -6.56
C ASN A 87 6.47 0.26 -5.83
N VAL A 88 6.34 0.59 -4.55
CA VAL A 88 7.47 0.73 -3.62
C VAL A 88 7.26 -0.26 -2.49
N ARG A 89 8.31 -1.01 -2.18
CA ARG A 89 8.31 -1.98 -1.09
C ARG A 89 8.87 -1.38 0.19
N GLU A 90 8.66 -2.09 1.28
CA GLU A 90 9.13 -1.70 2.61
C GLU A 90 10.63 -1.41 2.60
N LEU A 91 11.00 -0.31 3.24
CA LEU A 91 12.37 0.13 3.38
C LEU A 91 13.11 -0.83 4.31
N GLN A 92 14.17 -1.44 3.81
CA GLN A 92 15.14 -2.17 4.61
C GLN A 92 16.27 -1.22 5.06
N PRO A 93 17.05 -1.56 6.10
CA PRO A 93 18.08 -0.66 6.65
C PRO A 93 19.01 -0.01 5.62
N HIS A 94 19.35 -0.72 4.54
CA HIS A 94 20.29 -0.26 3.52
C HIS A 94 19.75 -0.39 2.09
N GLN A 95 18.46 -0.68 1.92
CA GLN A 95 17.91 -0.95 0.60
C GLN A 95 16.43 -0.59 0.50
N LEU A 96 16.05 -0.01 -0.63
CA LEU A 96 14.67 0.25 -1.00
C LEU A 96 14.40 -0.35 -2.38
N GLU A 97 13.42 -1.24 -2.46
CA GLU A 97 13.00 -1.83 -3.74
C GLU A 97 11.80 -1.07 -4.31
N PHE A 98 11.86 -0.80 -5.62
CA PHE A 98 10.75 -0.23 -6.37
C PHE A 98 10.60 -0.92 -7.73
N GLU A 99 9.40 -0.87 -8.28
CA GLU A 99 9.04 -1.54 -9.52
C GLU A 99 8.25 -0.59 -10.42
N PHE A 100 8.56 -0.60 -11.71
CA PHE A 100 7.81 0.07 -12.76
C PHE A 100 7.33 -0.95 -13.78
N SER A 101 6.13 -1.52 -13.58
CA SER A 101 5.61 -2.58 -14.44
C SER A 101 4.45 -2.14 -15.32
N GLY A 102 4.36 -2.75 -16.48
CA GLY A 102 3.50 -2.28 -17.56
C GLY A 102 4.19 -1.21 -18.41
N TRP A 103 3.61 -0.96 -19.57
CA TRP A 103 4.22 -0.46 -20.82
C TRP A 103 4.74 -1.56 -21.75
N VAL A 104 4.07 -1.64 -22.90
CA VAL A 104 4.56 -2.30 -24.10
C VAL A 104 4.90 -1.16 -25.07
N ASP A 105 6.15 -1.11 -25.49
CA ASP A 105 6.75 -0.22 -26.48
C ASP A 105 7.20 1.21 -26.11
N GLN A 106 8.54 1.29 -26.15
CA GLN A 106 9.51 2.33 -26.45
C GLN A 106 9.10 3.82 -26.57
N GLU A 107 10.00 4.63 -26.00
CA GLU A 107 10.13 6.09 -26.08
C GLU A 107 9.21 6.88 -25.15
N VAL A 108 9.73 7.11 -23.95
CA VAL A 108 9.37 8.25 -23.10
C VAL A 108 9.83 9.54 -23.80
N ALA A 109 9.21 9.88 -24.92
CA ALA A 109 9.43 11.12 -25.64
C ALA A 109 8.52 12.20 -25.07
N GLY A 110 8.88 12.75 -23.91
CA GLY A 110 8.58 14.13 -23.47
C GLY A 110 7.12 14.62 -23.35
N HIS A 111 6.12 13.89 -23.82
CA HIS A 111 4.74 14.35 -23.99
C HIS A 111 3.76 13.29 -23.50
N PHE A 112 3.62 13.17 -22.18
CA PHE A 112 2.57 12.37 -21.56
C PHE A 112 1.23 13.10 -21.65
N GLU A 113 0.36 12.71 -22.59
CA GLU A 113 -1.06 13.05 -22.55
C GLU A 113 -1.76 12.15 -21.53
N ARG A 114 -1.68 12.52 -20.25
CA ARG A 114 -2.20 11.72 -19.13
C ARG A 114 -3.73 11.67 -19.17
N LEU A 115 -4.30 10.48 -19.33
CA LEU A 115 -5.76 10.28 -19.18
C LEU A 115 -6.14 10.26 -17.70
N ARG A 116 -5.34 9.55 -16.88
CA ARG A 116 -5.64 9.39 -15.47
C ARG A 116 -4.39 9.01 -14.67
N ARG A 117 -4.36 9.46 -13.41
CA ARG A 117 -3.38 9.00 -12.42
C ARG A 117 -4.04 8.84 -11.07
N TRP A 118 -3.66 7.81 -10.33
CA TRP A 118 -4.13 7.62 -8.96
C TRP A 118 -3.07 6.88 -8.11
N THR A 119 -3.04 7.17 -6.82
CA THR A 119 -2.18 6.49 -5.85
C THR A 119 -2.98 6.15 -4.61
N LEU A 120 -2.69 5.00 -4.01
CA LEU A 120 -3.29 4.62 -2.74
C LEU A 120 -2.74 5.46 -1.59
N SER A 121 -1.47 5.89 -1.68
CA SER A 121 -0.75 6.58 -0.62
C SER A 121 -1.40 7.91 -0.21
N SER A 122 -2.11 8.57 -1.13
CA SER A 122 -2.83 9.82 -0.86
C SER A 122 -4.27 9.61 -0.37
N TRP A 123 -4.76 8.37 -0.31
CA TRP A 123 -6.12 8.12 0.18
C TRP A 123 -6.24 8.51 1.64
N SER A 124 -7.43 8.97 2.03
CA SER A 124 -7.79 9.27 3.41
C SER A 124 -9.21 8.79 3.69
N PRO A 125 -9.55 8.48 4.94
CA PRO A 125 -10.88 7.98 5.31
C PRO A 125 -12.01 8.88 4.79
N MET A 126 -13.16 8.26 4.50
CA MET A 126 -14.35 8.85 3.91
C MET A 126 -14.19 9.38 2.47
N LYS A 127 -13.01 9.24 1.86
CA LYS A 127 -12.81 9.56 0.43
C LYS A 127 -13.15 8.33 -0.42
N PRO A 128 -13.66 8.54 -1.66
CA PRO A 128 -13.90 7.44 -2.56
C PRO A 128 -12.60 6.70 -2.90
N CYS A 129 -12.74 5.48 -3.42
CA CYS A 129 -11.62 4.68 -3.90
C CYS A 129 -10.79 5.45 -4.94
N PRO A 130 -9.45 5.58 -4.79
CA PRO A 130 -8.62 6.31 -5.75
C PRO A 130 -8.68 5.74 -7.18
N SER A 131 -8.76 4.41 -7.29
CA SER A 131 -8.69 3.68 -8.56
C SER A 131 -10.00 3.58 -9.32
N CYS A 132 -11.16 3.78 -8.68
CA CYS A 132 -12.45 3.62 -9.38
C CYS A 132 -13.55 4.62 -8.95
N ALA A 133 -13.21 5.57 -8.08
CA ALA A 133 -14.13 6.54 -7.48
C ALA A 133 -15.35 5.91 -6.76
N GLY A 134 -15.33 4.60 -6.52
CA GLY A 134 -16.39 3.88 -5.84
C GLY A 134 -16.43 4.17 -4.35
N ARG A 135 -17.59 3.90 -3.73
CA ARG A 135 -17.73 3.90 -2.27
C ARG A 135 -16.90 2.78 -1.66
N LEU A 136 -16.44 3.01 -0.44
CA LEU A 136 -15.68 2.06 0.36
C LEU A 136 -16.51 1.64 1.56
N ARG A 137 -16.33 0.40 1.99
CA ARG A 137 -16.66 0.01 3.36
C ARG A 137 -15.44 0.31 4.21
N GLU A 138 -15.65 1.04 5.30
CA GLU A 138 -14.59 1.42 6.24
C GLU A 138 -14.94 0.88 7.63
N VAL A 139 -13.98 0.20 8.26
CA VAL A 139 -14.08 -0.29 9.64
C VAL A 139 -13.08 0.49 10.50
N ALA A 140 -13.60 1.26 11.44
CA ALA A 140 -12.78 2.05 12.34
C ALA A 140 -12.29 1.22 13.52
N MET A 141 -10.98 1.26 13.75
CA MET A 141 -10.31 0.51 14.81
C MET A 141 -9.39 1.45 15.59
N ALA A 142 -9.14 1.13 16.85
CA ALA A 142 -8.15 1.84 17.66
C ALA A 142 -7.35 0.85 18.51
N THR A 143 -6.10 1.17 18.84
CA THR A 143 -5.39 0.46 19.92
C THR A 143 -5.93 0.88 21.28
N LEU A 144 -5.57 0.14 22.33
CA LEU A 144 -5.85 0.54 23.71
C LEU A 144 -5.22 1.89 24.08
N SER A 145 -4.05 2.21 23.50
CA SER A 145 -3.42 3.54 23.60
C SER A 145 -4.10 4.64 22.77
N GLY A 146 -5.16 4.32 22.00
CA GLY A 146 -5.95 5.28 21.24
C GLY A 146 -5.38 5.62 19.84
N ARG A 147 -4.41 4.85 19.33
CA ARG A 147 -3.95 5.01 17.94
C ARG A 147 -5.01 4.50 16.98
N ALA A 148 -5.46 5.36 16.08
CA ALA A 148 -6.55 5.05 15.16
C ALA A 148 -6.07 4.41 13.85
N PHE A 149 -6.84 3.43 13.38
CA PHE A 149 -6.69 2.74 12.11
C PHE A 149 -8.03 2.64 11.41
N ILE A 150 -8.02 2.68 10.07
CA ILE A 150 -9.22 2.41 9.26
C ILE A 150 -8.91 1.26 8.30
N LEU A 151 -9.66 0.17 8.40
CA LEU A 151 -9.62 -0.90 7.41
C LEU A 151 -10.63 -0.58 6.29
N ALA A 152 -10.15 -0.40 5.07
CA ALA A 152 -10.95 0.00 3.94
C ALA A 152 -11.06 -1.13 2.90
N PHE A 153 -12.27 -1.34 2.37
CA PHE A 153 -12.58 -2.33 1.36
C PHE A 153 -13.22 -1.65 0.14
N CYS A 154 -12.65 -1.90 -1.04
CA CYS A 154 -13.27 -1.52 -2.30
C CYS A 154 -13.81 -2.76 -3.02
N VAL A 155 -15.14 -2.90 -3.06
CA VAL A 155 -15.80 -4.02 -3.76
C VAL A 155 -15.54 -3.98 -5.26
N ARG A 156 -15.59 -2.79 -5.88
CA ARG A 156 -15.41 -2.63 -7.33
C ARG A 156 -13.97 -2.96 -7.77
N ASP A 157 -12.98 -2.45 -7.05
CA ASP A 157 -11.56 -2.67 -7.35
C ASP A 157 -11.03 -3.99 -6.76
N ARG A 158 -11.81 -4.65 -5.90
CA ARG A 158 -11.44 -5.88 -5.18
C ARG A 158 -10.11 -5.75 -4.42
N ARG A 159 -9.92 -4.61 -3.76
CA ARG A 159 -8.76 -4.32 -2.93
C ARG A 159 -9.17 -3.99 -1.52
N LEU A 160 -8.28 -4.26 -0.58
CA LEU A 160 -8.38 -3.76 0.78
C LEU A 160 -7.02 -3.22 1.25
N TRP A 161 -7.07 -2.28 2.17
CA TRP A 161 -5.90 -1.66 2.78
C TRP A 161 -6.24 -1.16 4.16
N VAL A 162 -5.20 -0.90 4.96
CA VAL A 162 -5.36 -0.24 6.25
C VAL A 162 -4.67 1.12 6.22
N PHE A 163 -5.38 2.12 6.73
CA PHE A 163 -4.85 3.45 6.97
C PHE A 163 -4.41 3.58 8.42
N ASP A 164 -3.18 4.01 8.64
CA ASP A 164 -2.63 4.35 9.96
C ASP A 164 -2.70 5.85 10.17
N ALA A 165 -3.58 6.31 11.06
CA ALA A 165 -3.81 7.74 11.27
C ALA A 165 -2.60 8.47 11.87
N LEU A 166 -1.72 7.77 12.59
CA LEU A 166 -0.52 8.36 13.18
C LEU A 166 0.51 8.73 12.11
N LYS A 167 0.73 7.83 11.16
CA LYS A 167 1.72 7.98 10.09
C LYS A 167 1.14 8.60 8.82
N GLY A 168 -0.18 8.56 8.68
CA GLY A 168 -0.91 8.98 7.49
C GLY A 168 -0.69 8.07 6.28
N THR A 169 -0.28 6.82 6.50
CA THR A 169 0.09 5.87 5.44
C THR A 169 -1.03 4.88 5.15
N ASN A 170 -1.06 4.37 3.91
CA ASN A 170 -1.96 3.32 3.48
C ASN A 170 -1.16 2.06 3.15
N VAL A 171 -1.44 0.97 3.86
CA VAL A 171 -0.76 -0.32 3.65
C VAL A 171 -1.72 -1.27 2.93
N PRO A 172 -1.45 -1.64 1.66
CA PRO A 172 -2.27 -2.60 0.93
C PRO A 172 -2.18 -3.99 1.57
N LEU A 173 -3.32 -4.66 1.72
CA LEU A 173 -3.38 -6.01 2.28
C LEU A 173 -3.73 -7.03 1.17
N PRO A 174 -2.97 -8.12 1.05
CA PRO A 174 -3.32 -9.24 0.18
C PRO A 174 -4.67 -9.83 0.56
N VAL A 175 -5.59 -9.85 -0.40
CA VAL A 175 -6.96 -10.38 -0.26
C VAL A 175 -6.95 -11.80 0.29
N THR A 176 -6.16 -12.70 -0.31
CA THR A 176 -6.12 -14.10 0.11
C THR A 176 -5.64 -14.27 1.55
N GLY A 177 -4.60 -13.52 1.94
CA GLY A 177 -4.07 -13.61 3.30
C GLY A 177 -5.08 -13.13 4.34
N TYR A 178 -5.72 -11.99 4.10
CA TYR A 178 -6.76 -11.47 4.99
C TYR A 178 -7.99 -12.39 5.04
N TYR A 179 -8.45 -12.86 3.88
CA TYR A 179 -9.63 -13.72 3.78
C TYR A 179 -9.46 -15.05 4.52
N ASN A 180 -8.27 -15.66 4.44
CA ASN A 180 -8.00 -16.90 5.17
C ASN A 180 -8.21 -16.71 6.68
N GLU A 181 -7.70 -15.59 7.23
CA GLU A 181 -7.89 -15.27 8.64
C GLU A 181 -9.36 -14.97 8.95
N LEU A 182 -10.07 -14.29 8.06
CA LEU A 182 -11.51 -14.04 8.21
C LEU A 182 -12.30 -15.36 8.31
N MET A 183 -12.00 -16.34 7.46
CA MET A 183 -12.66 -17.66 7.49
C MET A 183 -12.38 -18.40 8.81
N LEU A 184 -11.13 -18.34 9.30
CA LEU A 184 -10.77 -18.92 10.60
C LEU A 184 -11.52 -18.25 11.75
N GLN A 185 -11.58 -16.91 11.78
CA GLN A 185 -12.32 -16.16 12.82
C GLN A 185 -13.83 -16.40 12.74
N ALA A 186 -14.37 -16.57 11.54
CA ALA A 186 -15.78 -16.89 11.30
C ALA A 186 -16.11 -18.38 11.57
N LYS A 187 -15.10 -19.21 11.84
CA LYS A 187 -15.22 -20.68 11.99
C LYS A 187 -15.84 -21.36 10.76
N ILE A 188 -15.57 -20.81 9.57
CA ILE A 188 -16.02 -21.36 8.29
C ILE A 188 -14.94 -22.30 7.77
N GLN A 189 -15.27 -23.59 7.67
CA GLN A 189 -14.34 -24.65 7.23
C GLN A 189 -14.71 -25.27 5.88
N ASP A 190 -15.88 -24.94 5.33
CA ASP A 190 -16.30 -25.43 4.02
C ASP A 190 -15.29 -24.98 2.94
N PRO A 191 -14.57 -25.90 2.26
CA PRO A 191 -13.61 -25.56 1.22
C PRO A 191 -14.21 -24.77 0.05
N GLY A 192 -15.50 -24.99 -0.25
CA GLY A 192 -16.23 -24.27 -1.29
C GLY A 192 -16.40 -22.79 -0.99
N ILE A 193 -16.23 -22.38 0.27
CA ILE A 193 -16.26 -20.99 0.71
C ILE A 193 -14.85 -20.52 1.07
N ALA A 194 -14.12 -21.31 1.86
CA ALA A 194 -12.85 -20.91 2.48
C ALA A 194 -11.71 -20.68 1.47
N LEU A 195 -11.71 -21.38 0.32
CA LEU A 195 -10.67 -21.23 -0.70
C LEU A 195 -10.99 -20.14 -1.74
N GLN A 196 -12.18 -19.53 -1.68
CA GLN A 196 -12.65 -18.58 -2.68
C GLN A 196 -12.48 -17.14 -2.19
N SER A 197 -11.25 -16.62 -2.11
CA SER A 197 -10.97 -15.28 -1.56
C SER A 197 -11.68 -14.12 -2.26
N ARG A 198 -12.12 -14.31 -3.51
CA ARG A 198 -12.97 -13.35 -4.23
C ARG A 198 -14.33 -13.12 -3.56
N ARG A 199 -14.82 -14.09 -2.78
CA ARG A 199 -16.08 -13.98 -2.03
C ARG A 199 -16.06 -12.92 -0.96
N LEU A 200 -14.88 -12.53 -0.46
CA LEU A 200 -14.75 -11.41 0.49
C LEU A 200 -15.58 -10.20 0.06
N PHE A 201 -15.57 -9.88 -1.23
CA PHE A 201 -16.20 -8.68 -1.77
C PHE A 201 -17.68 -8.86 -2.13
N SER A 202 -18.13 -10.09 -2.44
CA SER A 202 -19.56 -10.38 -2.66
C SER A 202 -20.32 -10.50 -1.36
N ASP A 203 -19.66 -11.06 -0.34
CA ASP A 203 -20.27 -11.40 0.94
C ASP A 203 -19.93 -10.33 2.00
N LEU A 204 -19.28 -9.23 1.59
CA LEU A 204 -18.71 -8.22 2.50
C LEU A 204 -19.71 -7.76 3.54
N ASP A 205 -20.90 -7.33 3.11
CA ASP A 205 -21.97 -6.78 3.95
C ASP A 205 -22.53 -7.77 4.99
N THR A 206 -22.24 -9.07 4.85
CA THR A 206 -22.64 -10.10 5.82
C THR A 206 -21.72 -10.19 7.03
N TYR A 207 -20.48 -9.70 6.93
CA TYR A 207 -19.52 -9.71 8.02
C TYR A 207 -19.73 -8.50 8.93
N SER A 208 -19.67 -8.70 10.25
CA SER A 208 -19.69 -7.60 11.22
C SER A 208 -18.33 -6.92 11.33
N ASP A 209 -18.31 -5.66 11.75
CA ASP A 209 -17.08 -4.90 11.96
C ASP A 209 -16.18 -5.56 13.02
N VAL A 210 -16.77 -6.11 14.09
CA VAL A 210 -16.04 -6.91 15.09
C VAL A 210 -15.28 -8.07 14.44
N LEU A 211 -15.93 -8.80 13.54
CA LEU A 211 -15.32 -9.95 12.86
C LEU A 211 -14.22 -9.50 11.90
N LEU A 212 -14.44 -8.42 11.14
CA LEU A 212 -13.45 -7.85 10.23
C LEU A 212 -12.22 -7.33 10.98
N THR A 213 -12.40 -6.70 12.14
CA THR A 213 -11.31 -6.27 13.02
C THR A 213 -10.52 -7.44 13.55
N ARG A 214 -11.18 -8.48 14.09
CA ARG A 214 -10.47 -9.69 14.58
C ARG A 214 -9.67 -10.40 13.49
N ALA A 215 -10.23 -10.46 12.28
CA ALA A 215 -9.52 -11.01 11.12
C ALA A 215 -8.27 -10.19 10.79
N PHE A 216 -8.37 -8.85 10.85
CA PHE A 216 -7.21 -7.97 10.65
C PHE A 216 -6.15 -8.15 11.74
N GLU A 217 -6.54 -8.24 13.01
CA GLU A 217 -5.61 -8.50 14.11
C GLU A 217 -4.87 -9.83 13.94
N ALA A 218 -5.60 -10.90 13.61
CA ALA A 218 -5.02 -12.22 13.38
C ALA A 218 -4.04 -12.20 12.21
N TYR A 219 -4.46 -11.60 11.09
CA TYR A 219 -3.61 -11.37 9.91
C TYR A 219 -2.34 -10.60 10.25
N ASN A 220 -2.47 -9.52 11.01
CA ASN A 220 -1.35 -8.66 11.32
C ASN A 220 -0.38 -9.30 12.33
N ARG A 221 -0.88 -10.16 13.22
CA ARG A 221 -0.05 -10.91 14.18
C ARG A 221 0.87 -11.93 13.49
N THR A 222 0.38 -12.59 12.44
CA THR A 222 1.16 -13.62 11.73
C THR A 222 2.12 -13.02 10.70
N ARG A 223 1.82 -11.82 10.18
CA ARG A 223 2.58 -11.21 9.08
C ARG A 223 3.32 -9.91 9.44
N HIS A 224 3.11 -9.37 10.65
CA HIS A 224 3.73 -8.13 11.17
C HIS A 224 3.72 -6.92 10.22
N ARG A 225 2.67 -6.80 9.38
CA ARG A 225 2.68 -5.84 8.26
C ARG A 225 2.46 -4.40 8.67
N VAL A 226 1.71 -4.21 9.75
CA VAL A 226 1.34 -2.91 10.29
C VAL A 226 1.80 -2.92 11.74
N GLY A 227 2.67 -1.98 12.11
CA GLY A 227 3.22 -1.91 13.47
C GLY A 227 2.17 -1.47 14.49
N VAL A 228 1.16 -2.30 14.77
CA VAL A 228 0.05 -2.02 15.68
C VAL A 228 0.51 -2.14 17.14
N GLY A 229 1.36 -3.13 17.47
CA GLY A 229 2.01 -3.29 18.77
C GLY A 229 1.11 -3.64 19.96
N GLU A 230 -0.21 -3.49 19.81
CA GLU A 230 -1.23 -3.66 20.85
C GLU A 230 -2.50 -4.32 20.27
N ALA A 231 -3.42 -4.73 21.14
CA ALA A 231 -4.74 -5.19 20.71
C ALA A 231 -5.57 -4.02 20.13
N LEU A 232 -6.39 -4.31 19.14
CA LEU A 232 -7.35 -3.41 18.53
C LEU A 232 -8.73 -3.58 19.15
N VAL A 233 -9.43 -2.47 19.27
CA VAL A 233 -10.83 -2.37 19.68
C VAL A 233 -11.61 -1.60 18.62
N LEU A 234 -12.93 -1.79 18.57
CA LEU A 234 -13.75 -0.94 17.73
C LEU A 234 -13.71 0.49 18.26
N ALA A 235 -13.68 1.44 17.34
CA ALA A 235 -13.48 2.83 17.68
C ALA A 235 -14.69 3.46 18.39
N ASP A 236 -15.86 2.82 18.33
CA ASP A 236 -17.09 3.19 19.04
C ASP A 236 -17.15 2.64 20.48
N ASP A 237 -16.32 1.63 20.80
CA ASP A 237 -16.22 1.03 22.14
C ASP A 237 -15.26 1.83 23.06
N GLN A 238 -14.69 2.93 22.56
CA GLN A 238 -13.82 3.84 23.30
C GLN A 238 -14.61 5.10 23.71
N PRO A 239 -14.52 5.56 24.98
CA PRO A 239 -15.21 6.78 25.42
C PRO A 239 -14.82 7.97 24.53
N VAL A 240 -15.85 8.49 23.86
CA VAL A 240 -15.89 9.47 22.76
C VAL A 240 -14.82 10.58 22.83
N SER A 241 -13.93 10.67 21.80
CA SER A 241 -13.32 11.97 21.39
C SER A 241 -12.64 12.02 20.01
N TRP A 242 -12.45 10.92 19.27
CA TRP A 242 -11.58 10.95 18.09
C TRP A 242 -12.28 11.31 16.75
N LEU A 243 -13.55 10.90 16.53
CA LEU A 243 -14.32 11.29 15.34
C LEU A 243 -14.48 12.83 15.20
N MET A 244 -14.46 13.57 16.31
CA MET A 244 -14.44 15.03 16.32
C MET A 244 -13.05 15.62 15.96
N ARG A 245 -11.95 14.98 16.37
CA ARG A 245 -10.59 15.46 16.08
C ARG A 245 -10.16 15.21 14.65
N VAL A 246 -10.62 14.12 14.03
CA VAL A 246 -10.39 13.83 12.60
C VAL A 246 -11.11 14.86 11.71
N LYS A 247 -12.30 15.33 12.11
CA LYS A 247 -12.98 16.46 11.44
C LYS A 247 -12.22 17.78 11.61
N HIS A 248 -11.62 18.05 12.77
CA HIS A 248 -10.89 19.31 12.96
C HIS A 248 -9.49 19.37 12.34
N LYS A 249 -8.78 18.25 12.20
CA LYS A 249 -7.46 18.23 11.54
C LYS A 249 -7.49 18.11 10.00
N MET A 250 -8.63 17.72 9.41
CA MET A 250 -8.76 17.63 7.94
C MET A 250 -9.38 18.88 7.28
N PHE A 251 -9.89 19.84 8.07
CA PHE A 251 -10.51 21.08 7.60
C PHE A 251 -9.89 22.34 8.21
N GLY A 252 -8.68 22.24 8.75
CA GLY A 252 -7.87 23.35 9.24
C GLY A 252 -6.60 23.52 8.43
#